data_AF-A0AAD6WL41-F1
#
_entry.id   AF-A0AAD6WL41-F1
#
_cell.length_a   1.000
_cell.length_b   1.000
_cell.length_c   1.000
_cell.angle_alpha   90.00
_cell.angle_beta   90.00
_cell.angle_gamma   90.00
#
_symmetry.space_group_name_H-M   'P 1'
#
loop_
_entity.id
_entity.type
_entity.pdbx_description
1 polymer ?
#
loop_
_entity_poly.entity_id
_entity_poly.type
_entity_poly.pdbx_seq_one_letter_code
_entity_poly.pdbx_strand_id
1 'polypeptide(L)'
;MFTAVANAGLPWFKPDVFGNAESLYNLTHEHVFVHSFRVVGTLFGYSGMYDIKMALVRDDAFVRRFYRSFVYGYMKDQAGIEGRRPGQDCHSDDEGGNVARKKPGRDTAVHSFFDVLTRRRDDRMAKPRAREQQRAPASDLSRALPTQVPIDYFSPDFFNNMTVRERASYAKNGIALPTEDHCRTWDAIQKWKGLNKAAFMAQYGNAKLLLYSLPTPEELEQLRVDDLMDTD
;
A
#
# COMPACT_ATOMS: atom_id res chain seq x y z
N MET A 1 0.94 27.51 19.37
CA MET A 1 0.18 26.25 19.51
C MET A 1 0.71 25.38 20.66
N PHE A 2 2.03 25.25 20.86
CA PHE A 2 2.60 24.38 21.90
C PHE A 2 2.31 24.81 23.36
N THR A 3 2.12 26.10 23.63
CA THR A 3 1.79 26.59 24.99
C THR A 3 0.44 26.08 25.50
N ALA A 4 -0.58 25.99 24.65
CA ALA A 4 -1.91 25.50 25.05
C ALA A 4 -1.89 24.02 25.45
N VAL A 5 -1.07 23.21 24.77
CA VAL A 5 -0.88 21.79 25.08
C VAL A 5 -0.16 21.62 26.42
N ALA A 6 0.94 22.35 26.62
CA ALA A 6 1.68 22.33 27.87
C ALA A 6 0.84 22.82 29.06
N ASN A 7 0.06 23.89 28.88
CA ASN A 7 -0.84 24.41 29.90
C ASN A 7 -1.97 23.43 30.27
N ALA A 8 -2.34 22.53 29.35
CA ALA A 8 -3.29 21.46 29.63
C ALA A 8 -2.65 20.24 30.33
N GLY A 9 -1.35 20.30 30.66
CA GLY A 9 -0.61 19.21 31.28
C GLY A 9 -0.28 18.06 30.34
N LEU A 10 -0.39 18.29 29.02
CA LEU A 10 -0.11 17.27 28.01
C LEU A 10 1.35 17.40 27.51
N PRO A 11 2.11 16.29 27.43
CA PRO A 11 3.48 16.31 26.92
C PRO A 11 3.54 16.51 25.39
N TRP A 12 2.49 16.09 24.68
CA TRP A 12 2.36 16.20 23.24
C TRP A 12 0.88 16.21 22.84
N PHE A 13 0.59 16.66 21.61
CA PHE A 13 -0.74 16.54 21.04
C PHE A 13 -0.86 15.19 20.30
N LYS A 14 -1.41 14.18 20.98
CA LYS A 14 -1.58 12.82 20.43
C LYS A 14 -2.91 12.24 20.90
N PRO A 15 -4.04 12.61 20.27
CA PRO A 15 -5.32 12.03 20.63
C PRO A 15 -5.30 10.51 20.43
N ASP A 16 -5.99 9.79 21.30
CA ASP A 16 -6.15 8.35 21.20
C ASP A 16 -7.28 8.04 20.21
N VAL A 17 -6.89 7.66 18.99
CA VAL A 17 -7.80 7.37 17.87
C VAL A 17 -8.53 6.03 18.01
N PHE A 18 -8.04 5.12 18.86
CA PHE A 18 -8.61 3.78 19.04
C PHE A 18 -9.42 3.66 20.33
N GLY A 19 -9.15 4.51 21.33
CA GLY A 19 -9.89 4.57 22.58
C GLY A 19 -11.25 5.24 22.49
N ASN A 20 -11.84 5.47 23.66
CA ASN A 20 -13.13 6.15 23.78
C ASN A 20 -12.99 7.64 23.42
N ALA A 21 -13.80 8.11 22.47
CA ALA A 21 -13.83 9.50 22.05
C ALA A 21 -14.21 10.48 23.17
N GLU A 22 -14.99 10.00 24.15
CA GLU A 22 -15.44 10.77 25.32
C GLU A 22 -14.55 10.56 26.55
N SER A 23 -13.38 9.92 26.40
CA SER A 23 -12.40 9.85 27.50
C SER A 23 -11.90 11.25 27.86
N LEU A 24 -11.60 11.48 29.14
CA LEU A 24 -11.10 12.78 29.61
C LEU A 24 -9.87 13.23 28.80
N TYR A 25 -8.95 12.31 28.52
CA TYR A 25 -7.77 12.55 27.69
C TYR A 25 -8.12 13.09 26.30
N ASN A 26 -9.07 12.46 25.60
CA ASN A 26 -9.49 12.88 24.27
C ASN A 26 -10.31 14.17 24.29
N LEU A 27 -11.12 14.38 25.32
CA LEU A 27 -11.83 15.64 25.55
C LEU A 27 -10.86 16.80 25.79
N THR A 28 -9.78 16.58 26.54
CA THR A 28 -8.72 17.59 26.71
C THR A 28 -8.06 17.94 25.38
N HIS A 29 -7.74 16.95 24.54
CA HIS A 29 -7.20 17.20 23.19
C HIS A 29 -8.18 17.98 22.31
N GLU A 30 -9.46 17.60 22.32
CA GLU A 30 -10.52 18.31 21.59
C GLU A 30 -10.61 19.78 22.04
N HIS A 31 -10.61 20.03 23.35
CA HIS A 31 -10.68 21.38 23.91
C HIS A 31 -9.45 22.23 23.53
N VAL A 32 -8.25 21.66 23.67
CA VAL A 32 -7.00 22.34 23.28
C VAL A 32 -7.00 22.68 21.78
N PHE A 33 -7.51 21.77 20.94
CA PHE A 33 -7.66 22.00 19.51
C PHE A 33 -8.65 23.13 19.22
N VAL A 34 -9.88 23.05 19.74
CA VAL A 34 -10.94 24.06 19.49
C VAL A 34 -10.47 25.44 19.92
N HIS A 35 -9.89 25.56 21.11
CA HIS A 35 -9.37 26.83 21.61
C HIS A 35 -8.26 27.37 20.71
N SER A 36 -7.26 26.54 20.36
CA SER A 36 -6.13 26.96 19.53
C SER A 36 -6.57 27.33 18.11
N PHE A 37 -7.44 26.52 17.51
CA PHE A 37 -7.99 26.74 16.17
C PHE A 37 -8.75 28.07 16.10
N ARG A 38 -9.56 28.36 17.12
CA ARG A 38 -10.28 29.63 17.23
C ARG A 38 -9.35 30.82 17.36
N VAL A 39 -8.35 30.75 18.25
CA VAL A 39 -7.36 31.84 18.41
C VAL A 39 -6.67 32.13 17.08
N VAL A 40 -6.14 31.10 16.41
CA VAL A 40 -5.46 31.26 15.11
C VAL A 40 -6.43 31.82 14.06
N GLY A 41 -7.66 31.32 14.00
CA GLY A 41 -8.68 31.82 13.07
C GLY A 41 -9.05 33.28 13.31
N THR A 42 -9.22 33.70 14.57
CA THR A 42 -9.51 35.10 14.92
C THR A 42 -8.35 36.05 14.66
N LEU A 43 -7.11 35.56 14.74
CA LEU A 43 -5.91 36.31 14.40
C LEU A 43 -5.61 36.31 12.89
N PHE A 44 -6.58 35.91 12.05
CA PHE A 44 -6.43 35.82 10.60
C PHE A 44 -5.27 34.92 10.15
N GLY A 45 -4.89 33.93 10.95
CA GLY A 45 -3.81 32.99 10.63
C GLY A 45 -4.09 32.14 9.38
N TYR A 46 -5.35 32.08 8.94
CA TYR A 46 -5.77 31.41 7.72
C TYR A 46 -6.16 32.37 6.59
N SER A 47 -5.77 33.65 6.66
CA SER A 47 -6.11 34.65 5.63
C SER A 47 -5.59 34.31 4.22
N GLY A 48 -4.52 33.51 4.12
CA GLY A 48 -3.99 33.01 2.84
C GLY A 48 -4.79 31.88 2.20
N MET A 49 -5.75 31.28 2.93
CA MET A 49 -6.67 30.30 2.38
C MET A 49 -7.90 31.01 1.83
N TYR A 50 -8.11 30.93 0.52
CA TYR A 50 -9.25 31.57 -0.15
C TYR A 50 -10.59 31.03 0.40
N ASP A 51 -11.52 31.96 0.65
CA ASP A 51 -12.94 31.72 0.98
C ASP A 51 -13.24 31.02 2.33
N ILE A 52 -12.46 31.31 3.38
CA ILE A 52 -12.82 30.85 4.74
C ILE A 52 -13.96 31.69 5.29
N LYS A 53 -15.11 31.04 5.47
CA LYS A 53 -16.26 31.61 6.19
C LYS A 53 -15.95 31.69 7.68
N MET A 54 -15.51 32.85 8.15
CA MET A 54 -15.19 33.12 9.57
C MET A 54 -16.35 32.82 10.52
N ALA A 55 -17.59 32.85 10.04
CA ALA A 55 -18.76 32.41 10.80
C ALA A 55 -18.64 30.95 11.27
N LEU A 56 -18.12 30.05 10.44
CA LEU A 56 -17.93 28.63 10.80
C LEU A 56 -16.80 28.42 11.81
N VAL A 57 -15.77 29.26 11.77
CA VAL A 57 -14.64 29.21 12.71
C VAL A 57 -15.08 29.59 14.13
N ARG A 58 -16.12 30.42 14.26
CA ARG A 58 -16.70 30.84 15.55
C ARG A 58 -17.77 29.86 16.08
N ASP A 59 -18.23 28.92 15.26
CA ASP A 59 -19.20 27.92 15.65
C ASP A 59 -18.49 26.73 16.32
N ASP A 60 -18.54 26.69 17.65
CA ASP A 60 -17.90 25.65 18.44
C ASP A 60 -18.44 24.24 18.09
N ALA A 61 -19.74 24.11 17.77
CA ALA A 61 -20.32 22.82 17.41
C ALA A 61 -19.75 22.31 16.08
N PHE A 62 -19.59 23.21 15.11
CA PHE A 62 -18.96 22.91 13.84
C PHE A 62 -17.50 22.49 14.02
N VAL A 63 -16.69 23.27 14.75
CA VAL A 63 -15.26 22.98 14.94
C VAL A 63 -15.05 21.66 15.69
N ARG A 64 -15.90 21.36 16.69
CA ARG A 64 -15.87 20.06 17.39
C ARG A 64 -16.20 18.90 16.46
N ARG A 65 -17.24 19.04 15.63
CA ARG A 65 -17.60 18.02 14.63
C ARG A 65 -16.50 17.81 13.60
N PHE A 66 -15.88 18.90 13.13
CA PHE A 66 -14.73 18.88 12.23
C PHE A 66 -13.55 18.12 12.86
N TYR A 67 -13.18 18.46 14.09
CA TYR A 67 -12.14 17.76 14.85
C TYR A 67 -12.41 16.26 14.97
N ARG A 68 -13.61 15.90 15.42
CA ARG A 68 -14.00 14.48 15.59
C ARG A 68 -13.97 13.72 14.28
N SER A 69 -14.44 14.33 13.19
CA SER A 69 -14.38 13.72 11.86
C SER A 69 -12.94 13.49 11.40
N PHE A 70 -12.04 14.42 11.67
CA PHE A 70 -10.64 14.31 11.30
C PHE A 70 -9.91 13.24 12.15
N VAL A 71 -10.05 13.29 13.47
CA VAL A 71 -9.34 12.37 14.38
C VAL A 71 -9.91 10.95 14.30
N TYR A 72 -11.22 10.78 14.47
CA TYR A 72 -11.82 9.44 14.55
C TYR A 72 -12.24 8.85 13.20
N GLY A 73 -12.23 9.66 12.15
CA GLY A 73 -12.37 9.19 10.77
C GLY A 73 -11.00 9.05 10.13
N TYR A 74 -10.43 10.17 9.69
CA TYR A 74 -9.21 10.17 8.88
C TYR A 74 -7.99 9.58 9.60
N MET A 75 -7.64 10.07 10.81
CA MET A 75 -6.44 9.57 11.51
C MET A 75 -6.60 8.11 11.95
N LYS A 76 -7.80 7.70 12.37
CA LYS A 76 -8.10 6.30 12.69
C LYS A 76 -7.92 5.38 11.48
N ASP A 77 -8.43 5.79 10.32
CA ASP A 77 -8.28 5.03 9.07
C ASP A 77 -6.81 4.91 8.67
N GLN A 78 -6.05 6.01 8.75
CA GLN A 78 -4.60 6.02 8.50
C GLN A 78 -3.85 5.10 9.47
N ALA A 79 -4.13 5.19 10.77
CA ALA A 79 -3.52 4.29 11.76
C ALA A 79 -3.89 2.82 11.51
N GLY A 80 -5.10 2.54 11.06
CA GLY A 80 -5.54 1.20 10.67
C GLY A 80 -4.94 0.69 9.35
N ILE A 81 -4.60 1.58 8.41
CA ILE A 81 -3.85 1.24 7.20
C ILE A 81 -2.41 0.90 7.56
N GLU A 82 -1.76 1.77 8.35
CA GLU A 82 -0.38 1.61 8.78
C GLU A 82 -0.20 0.34 9.63
N GLY A 83 -1.12 0.04 10.54
CA GLY A 83 -1.09 -1.19 11.33
C GLY A 83 -1.26 -2.47 10.49
N ARG A 84 -1.97 -2.41 9.37
CA ARG A 84 -2.10 -3.54 8.43
C ARG A 84 -0.88 -3.67 7.52
N ARG A 85 -0.27 -2.54 7.16
CA ARG A 85 0.80 -2.44 6.15
C ARG A 85 1.77 -1.32 6.52
N PRO A 86 2.74 -1.60 7.40
CA PRO A 86 3.69 -0.59 7.87
C PRO A 86 4.44 0.03 6.69
N GLY A 87 4.40 1.35 6.57
CA GLY A 87 5.08 2.11 5.53
C GLY A 87 4.42 2.06 4.15
N GLN A 88 3.12 1.75 4.03
CA GLN A 88 2.43 1.81 2.73
C GLN A 88 1.90 3.22 2.38
N ASP A 89 1.72 4.12 3.36
CA ASP A 89 1.11 5.44 3.14
C ASP A 89 2.09 6.52 2.64
N CYS A 90 3.12 6.18 1.85
CA CYS A 90 4.16 7.11 1.40
C CYS A 90 4.29 7.32 -0.13
N HIS A 91 4.15 8.59 -0.55
CA HIS A 91 3.75 9.07 -1.86
C HIS A 91 4.42 10.41 -2.31
N SER A 92 5.06 10.56 -3.48
CA SER A 92 5.44 11.92 -3.94
C SER A 92 5.14 12.07 -5.40
N ASP A 93 4.79 13.29 -5.77
CA ASP A 93 5.61 14.24 -6.52
C ASP A 93 6.59 13.57 -7.47
N ASP A 94 6.03 12.81 -8.40
CA ASP A 94 6.48 12.83 -9.78
C ASP A 94 5.25 13.25 -10.58
N GLU A 95 5.33 14.36 -11.29
CA GLU A 95 4.27 14.91 -12.17
C GLU A 95 3.95 14.01 -13.39
N GLY A 96 4.32 12.72 -13.36
CA GLY A 96 4.02 11.73 -14.38
C GLY A 96 2.92 10.80 -13.90
N GLY A 97 1.68 11.04 -14.36
CA GLY A 97 0.47 10.40 -13.85
C GLY A 97 0.58 8.87 -13.67
N ASN A 98 0.07 8.36 -12.53
CA ASN A 98 -0.22 6.95 -12.21
C ASN A 98 0.65 5.87 -12.91
N VAL A 99 1.95 6.09 -13.10
CA VAL A 99 2.83 5.02 -13.59
C VAL A 99 3.10 4.12 -12.41
N ALA A 100 2.55 2.91 -12.42
CA ALA A 100 2.83 1.90 -11.41
C ALA A 100 4.35 1.75 -11.27
N ARG A 101 4.91 2.08 -10.09
CA ARG A 101 6.35 2.00 -9.86
C ARG A 101 6.88 0.64 -10.28
N LYS A 102 7.88 0.62 -11.16
CA LYS A 102 8.58 -0.61 -11.54
C LYS A 102 9.26 -1.16 -10.29
N LYS A 103 8.85 -2.36 -9.86
CA LYS A 103 9.51 -3.04 -8.74
C LYS A 103 10.70 -3.81 -9.31
N PRO A 104 11.92 -3.64 -8.78
CA PRO A 104 13.07 -4.39 -9.26
C PRO A 104 12.82 -5.90 -9.11
N GLY A 105 13.25 -6.69 -10.09
CA GLY A 105 13.10 -8.15 -10.10
C GLY A 105 11.72 -8.68 -10.52
N ARG A 106 10.74 -7.82 -10.85
CA ARG A 106 9.42 -8.24 -11.32
C ARG A 106 9.40 -8.49 -12.84
N ASP A 107 8.66 -9.50 -13.28
CA ASP A 107 8.48 -9.83 -14.71
C ASP A 107 7.79 -8.69 -15.48
N THR A 108 8.19 -8.47 -16.74
CA THR A 108 7.59 -7.44 -17.61
C THR A 108 6.15 -7.76 -17.95
N ALA A 109 5.80 -9.05 -18.07
CA ALA A 109 4.43 -9.50 -18.29
C ALA A 109 3.51 -9.05 -17.14
N VAL A 110 3.96 -9.15 -15.89
CA VAL A 110 3.22 -8.69 -14.70
C VAL A 110 2.97 -7.19 -14.79
N HIS A 111 3.98 -6.42 -15.17
CA HIS A 111 3.85 -4.97 -15.35
C HIS A 111 2.81 -4.62 -16.41
N SER A 112 2.93 -5.21 -17.61
CA SER A 112 2.00 -4.95 -18.71
C SER A 112 0.55 -5.29 -18.32
N PHE A 113 0.34 -6.40 -17.61
CA PHE A 113 -0.97 -6.80 -17.12
C PHE A 113 -1.58 -5.78 -16.14
N PHE A 114 -0.81 -5.33 -15.15
CA PHE A 114 -1.29 -4.32 -14.19
C PHE A 114 -1.52 -2.95 -14.84
N ASP A 115 -0.74 -2.59 -15.85
CA ASP A 115 -0.94 -1.33 -16.59
C ASP A 115 -2.27 -1.34 -17.35
N VAL A 116 -2.61 -2.46 -18.01
CA VAL A 116 -3.91 -2.61 -18.69
C VAL A 116 -5.07 -2.54 -17.68
N LEU A 117 -4.93 -3.18 -16.52
CA LEU A 117 -5.94 -3.11 -15.46
C LEU A 117 -6.13 -1.69 -14.91
N THR A 118 -5.03 -0.98 -14.68
CA THR A 118 -5.04 0.40 -14.17
C THR A 118 -5.74 1.32 -15.15
N ARG A 119 -5.37 1.28 -16.44
CA ARG A 119 -6.04 2.06 -17.50
C ARG A 119 -7.55 1.83 -17.50
N ARG A 120 -7.98 0.56 -17.50
CA ARG A 120 -9.41 0.23 -17.50
C ARG A 120 -10.15 0.71 -16.25
N ARG A 121 -9.49 0.69 -15.08
CA ARG A 121 -10.08 1.22 -13.85
C ARG A 121 -10.27 2.73 -13.97
N ASP A 122 -9.26 3.42 -14.47
CA ASP A 122 -9.26 4.86 -14.62
C ASP A 122 -10.32 5.29 -15.68
N ASP A 123 -10.47 4.54 -16.78
CA ASP A 123 -11.54 4.75 -17.79
C ASP A 123 -12.96 4.61 -17.20
N ARG A 124 -13.16 3.71 -16.23
CA ARG A 124 -14.46 3.53 -15.55
C ARG A 124 -14.75 4.64 -14.53
N MET A 125 -13.71 5.30 -14.03
CA MET A 125 -13.84 6.38 -13.07
C MET A 125 -14.04 7.69 -13.84
N ALA A 126 -15.29 8.08 -14.09
CA ALA A 126 -15.66 9.29 -14.85
C ALA A 126 -15.03 10.61 -14.34
N LYS A 127 -14.47 10.60 -13.13
CA LYS A 127 -13.56 11.64 -12.61
C LYS A 127 -12.45 10.95 -11.82
N PRO A 128 -11.17 11.08 -12.20
CA PRO A 128 -10.10 10.70 -11.31
C PRO A 128 -10.24 11.54 -10.04
N ARG A 129 -10.42 10.88 -8.89
CA ARG A 129 -10.27 11.58 -7.61
C ARG A 129 -8.78 11.90 -7.50
N ALA A 130 -8.42 13.17 -7.67
CA ALA A 130 -7.09 13.65 -7.35
C ALA A 130 -6.86 13.36 -5.85
N ARG A 131 -6.13 12.28 -5.58
CA ARG A 131 -5.73 11.91 -4.23
C ARG A 131 -4.30 12.37 -4.10
N GLU A 132 -4.14 13.53 -3.49
CA GLU A 132 -2.85 14.01 -3.04
C GLU A 132 -2.46 13.17 -1.83
N GLN A 133 -1.34 12.48 -1.91
CA GLN A 133 -0.79 11.66 -0.83
C GLN A 133 0.69 12.11 -0.70
N GLN A 134 1.25 12.04 0.51
CA GLN A 134 2.59 12.57 0.87
C GLN A 134 3.65 11.48 1.09
N ARG A 135 4.97 11.77 0.89
CA ARG A 135 6.08 10.76 0.75
C ARG A 135 6.80 10.68 2.07
N ALA A 136 6.53 9.62 2.82
CA ALA A 136 7.47 9.17 3.85
C ALA A 136 8.74 8.59 3.17
N PRO A 137 9.90 8.66 3.85
CA PRO A 137 11.11 7.97 3.41
C PRO A 137 10.88 6.46 3.29
N ALA A 138 11.60 5.82 2.36
CA ALA A 138 11.53 4.37 2.20
C ALA A 138 11.88 3.69 3.53
N SER A 139 10.95 2.90 4.07
CA SER A 139 11.24 2.15 5.28
C SER A 139 12.16 0.97 4.93
N ASP A 140 13.20 0.75 5.74
CA ASP A 140 14.06 -0.43 5.61
C ASP A 140 13.31 -1.76 5.88
N LEU A 141 12.08 -1.67 6.38
CA LEU A 141 11.25 -2.77 6.88
C LEU A 141 10.61 -3.67 5.82
N SER A 142 10.80 -3.43 4.51
CA SER A 142 10.20 -4.28 3.46
C SER A 142 11.17 -4.83 2.41
N ARG A 143 12.39 -5.23 2.82
CA ARG A 143 13.27 -6.04 1.95
C ARG A 143 12.80 -7.50 1.78
N ALA A 144 11.86 -7.97 2.61
CA ALA A 144 11.36 -9.33 2.52
C ALA A 144 10.56 -9.56 1.23
N LEU A 145 10.90 -10.64 0.52
CA LEU A 145 10.16 -11.08 -0.66
C LEU A 145 8.77 -11.62 -0.26
N PRO A 146 7.73 -11.41 -1.08
CA PRO A 146 6.38 -11.88 -0.78
C PRO A 146 6.28 -13.40 -0.90
N THR A 147 5.76 -14.10 0.11
CA THR A 147 5.85 -15.57 0.22
C THR A 147 4.74 -16.38 -0.47
N GLN A 148 3.72 -15.73 -1.03
CA GLN A 148 2.55 -16.39 -1.65
C GLN A 148 2.25 -15.85 -3.04
N VAL A 149 3.30 -15.65 -3.84
CA VAL A 149 3.17 -15.20 -5.22
C VAL A 149 3.49 -16.33 -6.22
N PRO A 150 2.82 -16.35 -7.37
CA PRO A 150 3.21 -17.18 -8.51
C PRO A 150 4.67 -16.94 -8.92
N ILE A 151 5.31 -17.93 -9.55
CA ILE A 151 6.72 -17.88 -9.98
C ILE A 151 6.94 -16.72 -10.96
N ASP A 152 5.99 -16.53 -11.88
CA ASP A 152 6.00 -15.50 -12.91
C ASP A 152 5.79 -14.08 -12.37
N TYR A 153 5.66 -13.91 -11.06
CA TYR A 153 5.80 -12.61 -10.44
C TYR A 153 7.23 -12.06 -10.62
N PHE A 154 8.23 -12.92 -10.62
CA PHE A 154 9.64 -12.56 -10.76
C PHE A 154 10.11 -12.69 -12.21
N SER A 155 11.07 -11.88 -12.65
CA SER A 155 11.70 -12.11 -13.95
C SER A 155 12.50 -13.42 -13.94
N PRO A 156 12.60 -14.14 -15.08
CA PRO A 156 13.39 -15.37 -15.15
C PRO A 156 14.83 -15.19 -14.64
N ASP A 157 15.50 -14.10 -15.04
CA ASP A 157 16.85 -13.78 -14.59
C ASP A 157 16.94 -13.59 -13.08
N PHE A 158 15.96 -12.91 -12.47
CA PHE A 158 15.95 -12.67 -11.03
C PHE A 158 15.67 -13.95 -10.25
N PHE A 159 14.69 -14.73 -10.70
CA PHE A 159 14.31 -16.00 -10.09
C PHE A 159 15.44 -17.03 -10.14
N ASN A 160 16.11 -17.16 -11.30
CA ASN A 160 17.18 -18.14 -11.49
C ASN A 160 18.43 -17.81 -10.66
N ASN A 161 18.61 -16.54 -10.27
CA ASN A 161 19.65 -16.10 -9.36
C ASN A 161 19.28 -16.24 -7.86
N MET A 162 18.05 -16.64 -7.52
CA MET A 162 17.65 -16.87 -6.13
C MET A 162 18.26 -18.15 -5.55
N THR A 163 18.31 -18.22 -4.23
CA THR A 163 18.73 -19.45 -3.53
C THR A 163 17.79 -20.62 -3.84
N VAL A 164 18.31 -21.85 -3.77
CA VAL A 164 17.51 -23.07 -3.97
C VAL A 164 16.31 -23.11 -3.01
N ARG A 165 16.52 -22.70 -1.74
CA ARG A 165 15.47 -22.63 -0.71
C ARG A 165 14.33 -21.70 -1.11
N GLU A 166 14.65 -20.50 -1.62
CA GLU A 166 13.65 -19.54 -2.11
C GLU A 166 12.91 -20.09 -3.34
N ARG A 167 13.65 -20.58 -4.35
CA ARG A 167 13.05 -21.17 -5.56
C ARG A 167 12.09 -22.32 -5.23
N ALA A 168 12.45 -23.17 -4.26
CA ALA A 168 11.62 -24.27 -3.78
C ALA A 168 10.30 -23.79 -3.14
N SER A 169 10.34 -22.66 -2.42
CA SER A 169 9.15 -22.07 -1.81
C SER A 169 8.14 -21.62 -2.88
N TYR A 170 8.62 -21.03 -3.97
CA TYR A 170 7.79 -20.51 -5.06
C TYR A 170 7.35 -21.57 -6.06
N ALA A 171 8.12 -22.65 -6.23
CA ALA A 171 7.79 -23.76 -7.15
C ALA A 171 6.39 -24.34 -6.90
N LYS A 172 5.91 -24.29 -5.65
CA LYS A 172 4.58 -24.76 -5.24
C LYS A 172 3.43 -23.90 -5.78
N ASN A 173 3.68 -22.62 -6.06
CA ASN A 173 2.64 -21.65 -6.43
C ASN A 173 2.28 -21.71 -7.92
N GLY A 174 3.16 -22.26 -8.76
CA GLY A 174 2.97 -22.38 -10.20
C GLY A 174 3.03 -21.04 -10.96
N ILE A 175 2.53 -21.04 -12.20
CA ILE A 175 2.49 -19.86 -13.08
C ILE A 175 1.05 -19.36 -13.22
N ALA A 176 0.89 -18.04 -13.20
CA ALA A 176 -0.41 -17.37 -13.33
C ALA A 176 -0.57 -16.53 -14.60
N LEU A 177 0.51 -16.04 -15.20
CA LEU A 177 0.50 -15.17 -16.38
C LEU A 177 1.21 -15.84 -17.57
N PRO A 178 0.69 -15.63 -18.80
CA PRO A 178 1.38 -16.04 -20.02
C PRO A 178 2.58 -15.12 -20.32
N THR A 179 3.19 -15.29 -21.49
CA THR A 179 4.22 -14.38 -22.01
C THR A 179 3.69 -12.96 -22.18
N GLU A 180 4.60 -11.99 -22.26
CA GLU A 180 4.27 -10.56 -22.30
C GLU A 180 3.32 -10.21 -23.46
N ASP A 181 3.47 -10.84 -24.62
CA ASP A 181 2.65 -10.59 -25.81
C ASP A 181 1.15 -10.80 -25.56
N HIS A 182 0.79 -11.71 -24.65
CA HIS A 182 -0.59 -12.01 -24.28
C HIS A 182 -1.12 -11.15 -23.12
N CYS A 183 -0.32 -10.24 -22.57
CA CYS A 183 -0.66 -9.37 -21.44
C CYS A 183 -0.85 -7.89 -21.85
N ARG A 184 -0.51 -7.50 -23.08
CA ARG A 184 -0.54 -6.10 -23.55
C ARG A 184 -1.93 -5.56 -23.86
N THR A 185 -2.86 -6.40 -24.27
CA THR A 185 -4.22 -5.99 -24.68
C THR A 185 -5.29 -6.69 -23.85
N TRP A 186 -6.39 -5.99 -23.60
CA TRP A 186 -7.49 -6.55 -22.81
C TRP A 186 -8.12 -7.78 -23.46
N ASP A 187 -8.22 -7.79 -24.79
CA ASP A 187 -8.82 -8.91 -25.53
C ASP A 187 -7.96 -10.17 -25.41
N ALA A 188 -6.63 -10.03 -25.41
CA ALA A 188 -5.73 -11.15 -25.14
C ALA A 188 -5.89 -11.64 -23.69
N ILE A 189 -6.00 -10.73 -22.72
CA ILE A 189 -6.22 -11.06 -21.31
C ILE A 189 -7.51 -11.87 -21.11
N GLN A 190 -8.60 -11.47 -21.76
CA GLN A 190 -9.89 -12.18 -21.65
C GLN A 190 -9.81 -13.64 -22.10
N LYS A 191 -9.00 -13.93 -23.13
CA LYS A 191 -8.88 -15.29 -23.68
C LYS A 191 -8.33 -16.29 -22.68
N TRP A 192 -7.31 -15.90 -21.91
CA TRP A 192 -6.66 -16.82 -20.96
C TRP A 192 -7.20 -16.69 -19.53
N LYS A 193 -7.73 -15.53 -19.14
CA LYS A 193 -8.26 -15.31 -17.78
C LYS A 193 -9.43 -16.22 -17.41
N GLY A 194 -10.21 -16.67 -18.40
CA GLY A 194 -11.34 -17.58 -18.21
C GLY A 194 -11.01 -19.06 -18.35
N LEU A 195 -9.78 -19.42 -18.70
CA LEU A 195 -9.40 -20.82 -18.89
C LEU A 195 -9.27 -21.54 -17.55
N ASN A 196 -9.59 -22.84 -17.55
CA ASN A 196 -9.22 -23.69 -16.42
C ASN A 196 -7.70 -23.83 -16.33
N LYS A 197 -7.19 -24.13 -15.14
CA LYS A 197 -5.74 -24.22 -14.88
C LYS A 197 -5.03 -25.19 -15.82
N ALA A 198 -5.62 -26.35 -16.12
CA ALA A 198 -5.01 -27.37 -16.98
C ALA A 198 -4.86 -26.89 -18.43
N ALA A 199 -5.90 -26.30 -19.00
CA ALA A 199 -5.91 -25.73 -20.34
C ALA A 199 -4.95 -24.53 -20.45
N PHE A 200 -4.91 -23.69 -19.41
CA PHE A 200 -3.96 -22.59 -19.33
C PHE A 200 -2.51 -23.09 -19.34
N MET A 201 -2.19 -24.09 -18.52
CA MET A 201 -0.86 -24.68 -18.47
C MET A 201 -0.47 -25.33 -19.80
N ALA A 202 -1.39 -26.05 -20.43
CA ALA A 202 -1.16 -26.68 -21.72
C ALA A 202 -0.86 -25.68 -22.84
N GLN A 203 -1.57 -24.55 -22.88
CA GLN A 203 -1.43 -23.56 -23.95
C GLN A 203 -0.31 -22.53 -23.72
N TYR A 204 -0.17 -22.03 -22.49
CA TYR A 204 0.72 -20.90 -22.19
C TYR A 204 1.71 -21.21 -21.07
N GLY A 205 1.26 -21.91 -20.03
CA GLY A 205 2.04 -22.09 -18.81
C GLY A 205 3.31 -22.92 -19.01
N ASN A 206 3.26 -24.03 -19.76
CA ASN A 206 4.41 -24.92 -19.94
C ASN A 206 5.56 -24.24 -20.68
N ALA A 207 5.27 -23.49 -21.75
CA ALA A 207 6.28 -22.73 -22.49
C ALA A 207 6.96 -21.68 -21.59
N LYS A 208 6.19 -21.01 -20.74
CA LYS A 208 6.72 -20.03 -19.79
C LYS A 208 7.50 -20.69 -18.64
N LEU A 209 7.07 -21.86 -18.17
CA LEU A 209 7.73 -22.62 -17.10
C LEU A 209 9.15 -23.03 -17.47
N LEU A 210 9.41 -23.35 -18.73
CA LEU A 210 10.74 -23.71 -19.23
C LEU A 210 11.79 -22.59 -19.08
N LEU A 211 11.36 -21.33 -18.90
CA LEU A 211 12.27 -20.20 -18.68
C LEU A 211 12.82 -20.17 -17.24
N TYR A 212 12.17 -20.87 -16.31
CA TYR A 212 12.53 -20.89 -14.89
C TYR A 212 13.26 -22.19 -14.56
N SER A 213 14.44 -22.07 -13.96
CA SER A 213 15.19 -23.20 -13.44
C SER A 213 14.55 -23.63 -12.11
N LEU A 214 13.72 -24.67 -12.13
CA LEU A 214 13.14 -25.24 -10.92
C LEU A 214 14.17 -26.13 -10.19
N PRO A 215 14.16 -26.15 -8.84
CA PRO A 215 15.02 -27.06 -8.08
C PRO A 215 14.76 -28.52 -8.44
N THR A 216 15.84 -29.28 -8.58
CA THR A 216 15.79 -30.74 -8.78
C THR A 216 15.40 -31.44 -7.48
N PRO A 217 14.84 -32.68 -7.54
CA PRO A 217 14.49 -33.43 -6.34
C PRO A 217 15.70 -33.70 -5.43
N GLU A 218 16.91 -33.82 -5.98
CA GLU A 218 18.14 -34.01 -5.22
C GLU A 218 18.51 -32.76 -4.42
N GLU A 219 18.46 -31.57 -5.05
CA GLU A 219 18.68 -30.29 -4.38
C GLU A 219 17.65 -30.03 -3.27
N LEU A 220 16.40 -30.46 -3.47
CA LEU A 220 15.35 -30.35 -2.46
C LEU A 220 15.60 -31.27 -1.26
N GLU A 221 16.18 -32.44 -1.47
CA GLU A 221 16.49 -33.37 -0.40
C GLU A 221 17.71 -32.91 0.42
N GLN A 222 18.72 -32.32 -0.24
CA GLN A 222 19.85 -31.68 0.46
C GLN A 222 19.38 -30.58 1.41
N LEU A 223 18.46 -29.72 0.97
CA LEU A 223 17.89 -28.68 1.83
C LEU A 223 17.15 -29.23 3.04
N ARG A 224 16.48 -30.39 2.90
CA ARG A 224 15.80 -31.04 4.03
C ARG A 224 16.77 -31.56 5.08
N VAL A 225 17.91 -32.09 4.64
CA VAL A 225 18.97 -32.57 5.53
C VAL A 225 19.57 -31.38 6.30
N ASP A 226 19.84 -30.26 5.62
CA ASP A 226 20.37 -29.06 6.26
C ASP A 226 19.39 -28.45 7.29
N ASP A 227 18.09 -28.36 6.95
CA ASP A 227 17.05 -27.84 7.87
C ASP A 227 16.91 -28.68 9.16
N LEU A 228 17.22 -29.98 9.10
CA LEU A 228 17.17 -30.90 10.25
C LEU A 228 18.40 -30.78 11.17
N MET A 229 19.53 -30.32 10.63
CA MET A 229 20.79 -30.17 11.38
C MET A 229 20.90 -28.83 12.10
N ASP A 230 20.11 -27.82 11.68
CA ASP A 230 20.06 -26.48 12.28
C ASP A 230 19.12 -26.37 13.51
N THR A 231 18.44 -27.45 13.91
CA THR A 231 17.45 -27.46 15.01
C THR A 231 17.92 -28.03 16.35
N ASP A 232 19.20 -28.42 16.47
CA ASP A 232 19.85 -28.89 17.72
C ASP A 232 20.77 -27.81 18.33
#